data_AF-A0A962GPW5-F1
#
_entry.id   AF-A0A962GPW5-F1
#
_cell.length_a   1.000
_cell.length_b   1.000
_cell.length_c   1.000
_cell.angle_alpha   90.00
_cell.angle_beta   90.00
_cell.angle_gamma   90.00
#
_symmetry.space_group_name_H-M   'P 1'
#
loop_
_entity.id
_entity.type
_entity.pdbx_description
1 polymer ?
#
loop_
_entity_poly.entity_id
_entity_poly.type
_entity_poly.pdbx_seq_one_letter_code
_entity_poly.pdbx_strand_id
1 'polypeptide(L)'
;MDHRRLRERLAAQRSAGDSPVPATAAVPAADVFAEVDWHARVAHLRGLIRARRQRLEGATSGLTGAIEATPATGVATVREFEDPEMDLGEPVADGVRRVERSWPASPQLPDPGSHGQVCCFDTETTGLRGGAGLWVWMVGALRWTGDRWRLRQWWLQRPGAETAYLTQVLAELQAGSGPLVSFNGKSYDLPHLGTRLALQGWDNPVPSREHLDLLHLLRRRHGREWPDCRLRTAESRLLGLRRIDDLPGSEAPRSWRDWLQYGHPRGIAQVLAHNRQDLLSLARLLPLLSDK
;
A
#
# COMPACT_ATOMS: atom_id res chain seq x y z
N MET A 1 14.95 5.47 59.34
CA MET A 1 15.67 4.30 58.78
C MET A 1 17.14 4.68 58.69
N ASP A 2 17.99 3.97 59.42
CA ASP A 2 19.33 4.42 59.83
C ASP A 2 20.42 4.10 58.78
N HIS A 3 21.01 5.15 58.19
CA HIS A 3 22.04 5.08 57.14
C HIS A 3 23.35 4.42 57.60
N ARG A 4 23.55 4.25 58.92
CA ARG A 4 24.75 3.61 59.48
C ARG A 4 24.75 2.10 59.23
N ARG A 5 23.59 1.44 59.34
CA ARG A 5 23.43 0.00 59.10
C ARG A 5 23.59 -0.41 57.63
N LEU A 6 23.32 0.51 56.69
CA LEU A 6 23.50 0.26 55.26
C LEU A 6 24.98 0.30 54.84
N ARG A 7 25.78 1.17 55.47
CA ARG A 7 27.23 1.27 55.23
C ARG A 7 28.01 0.07 55.78
N GLU A 8 27.63 -0.45 56.95
CA GLU A 8 28.25 -1.64 57.53
C GLU A 8 27.97 -2.91 56.69
N ARG A 9 26.77 -3.03 56.10
CA ARG A 9 26.43 -4.13 55.17
C ARG A 9 27.23 -4.07 53.86
N LEU A 10 27.48 -2.88 53.32
CA LEU A 10 28.28 -2.72 52.09
C LEU A 10 29.78 -2.91 52.32
N ALA A 11 30.29 -2.62 53.53
CA ALA A 11 31.67 -2.91 53.90
C ALA A 11 31.92 -4.41 54.07
N ALA A 12 30.99 -5.15 54.69
CA ALA A 12 31.12 -6.61 54.88
C ALA A 12 31.07 -7.40 53.54
N GLN A 13 30.38 -6.89 52.52
CA GLN A 13 30.33 -7.51 51.19
C GLN A 13 31.61 -7.28 50.36
N ARG A 14 32.44 -6.28 50.69
CA ARG A 14 33.72 -6.03 50.00
C ARG A 14 34.85 -6.92 50.51
N SER A 15 34.75 -7.47 51.72
CA SER A 15 35.80 -8.29 52.35
C SER A 15 35.70 -9.79 52.04
N ALA A 16 34.62 -10.25 51.39
CA ALA A 16 34.34 -11.67 51.15
C ALA A 16 34.54 -12.13 49.69
N GLY A 17 35.21 -11.31 48.86
CA GLY A 17 35.36 -11.54 47.42
C GLY A 17 36.73 -12.07 46.98
N ASP A 18 37.56 -12.59 47.89
CA ASP A 18 38.88 -13.12 47.56
C ASP A 18 38.85 -14.66 47.59
N SER A 19 38.24 -15.24 46.57
CA SER A 19 38.43 -16.65 46.22
C SER A 19 38.98 -16.68 44.79
N PRO A 20 40.09 -17.38 44.53
CA PRO A 20 40.69 -17.39 43.21
C PRO A 20 39.71 -18.01 42.21
N VAL A 21 39.29 -17.20 41.24
CA VAL A 21 38.56 -17.68 40.07
C VAL A 21 39.47 -18.70 39.36
N PRO A 22 39.02 -19.94 39.09
CA PRO A 22 39.83 -20.89 38.33
C PRO A 22 40.13 -20.26 36.97
N ALA A 23 41.40 -20.26 36.57
CA ALA A 23 41.82 -19.72 35.30
C ALA A 23 41.04 -20.40 34.16
N THR A 24 40.02 -19.72 33.65
CA THR A 24 39.39 -20.08 32.38
C THR A 24 40.47 -19.98 31.32
N ALA A 25 40.84 -21.12 30.75
CA ALA A 25 41.72 -21.17 29.60
C ALA A 25 41.21 -20.17 28.56
N ALA A 26 42.07 -19.23 28.18
CA ALA A 26 41.77 -18.30 27.11
C ALA A 26 41.48 -19.13 25.84
N VAL A 27 40.22 -19.15 25.42
CA VAL A 27 39.87 -19.59 24.07
C VAL A 27 40.55 -18.60 23.13
N PRO A 28 41.44 -19.05 22.22
CA PRO A 28 42.15 -18.14 21.34
C PRO A 28 41.13 -17.34 20.53
N ALA A 29 41.34 -16.02 20.45
CA ALA A 29 40.48 -15.07 19.73
C ALA A 29 40.42 -15.31 18.21
N ALA A 30 40.99 -16.40 17.71
CA ALA A 30 41.07 -16.75 16.30
C ALA A 30 39.89 -17.63 15.81
N ASP A 31 39.13 -18.28 16.70
CA ASP A 31 38.17 -19.34 16.27
C ASP A 31 36.68 -19.02 16.45
N VAL A 32 36.30 -17.78 16.79
CA VAL A 32 34.87 -17.38 16.85
C VAL A 32 34.32 -16.94 15.48
N PHE A 33 35.21 -16.80 14.49
CA PHE A 33 34.84 -16.61 13.08
C PHE A 33 35.16 -17.87 12.28
N ALA A 34 34.51 -19.00 12.63
CA ALA A 34 34.46 -20.12 11.71
C ALA A 34 34.06 -19.61 10.32
N GLU A 35 34.88 -19.93 9.32
CA GLU A 35 34.80 -19.50 7.93
C GLU A 35 33.34 -19.46 7.42
N VAL A 36 32.73 -18.28 7.47
CA VAL A 36 31.48 -18.07 6.75
C VAL A 36 31.86 -18.11 5.28
N ASP A 37 31.53 -19.21 4.60
CA ASP A 37 31.67 -19.29 3.15
C ASP A 37 30.72 -18.25 2.53
N TRP A 38 31.31 -17.07 2.31
CA TRP A 38 30.62 -15.92 1.77
C TRP A 38 30.12 -16.21 0.35
N HIS A 39 30.81 -17.06 -0.41
CA HIS A 39 30.40 -17.46 -1.74
C HIS A 39 29.15 -18.34 -1.68
N ALA A 40 29.09 -19.32 -0.77
CA ALA A 40 27.89 -20.14 -0.56
C ALA A 40 26.70 -19.28 -0.09
N ARG A 41 26.92 -18.33 0.82
CA ARG A 41 25.87 -17.43 1.32
C ARG A 41 25.35 -16.49 0.24
N VAL A 42 26.25 -15.91 -0.57
CA VAL A 42 25.89 -15.08 -1.73
C VAL A 42 25.18 -15.90 -2.80
N ALA A 43 25.63 -17.13 -3.10
CA ALA A 43 24.98 -18.03 -4.05
C ALA A 43 23.56 -18.41 -3.59
N HIS A 44 23.39 -18.70 -2.30
CA HIS A 44 22.08 -18.96 -1.70
C HIS A 44 21.14 -17.76 -1.81
N LEU A 45 21.62 -16.55 -1.46
CA LEU A 45 20.84 -15.31 -1.61
C LEU A 45 20.45 -15.04 -3.07
N ARG A 46 21.38 -15.24 -4.02
CA ARG A 46 21.11 -15.12 -5.47
C ARG A 46 20.07 -16.15 -5.93
N GLY A 47 20.11 -17.37 -5.41
CA GLY A 47 19.11 -18.41 -5.65
C GLY A 47 17.72 -17.98 -5.17
N LEU A 48 17.62 -17.44 -3.96
CA LEU A 48 16.36 -16.91 -3.41
C LEU A 48 15.82 -15.74 -4.24
N ILE A 49 16.68 -14.82 -4.67
CA ILE A 49 16.32 -13.69 -5.55
C ILE A 49 15.78 -14.21 -6.89
N ARG A 50 16.46 -15.19 -7.50
CA ARG A 50 16.04 -15.79 -8.78
C ARG A 50 14.69 -16.49 -8.67
N ALA A 51 14.51 -17.35 -7.67
CA ALA A 51 13.24 -18.07 -7.44
C ALA A 51 12.08 -17.11 -7.14
N ARG A 52 12.38 -15.97 -6.49
CA ARG A 52 11.40 -14.91 -6.26
C ARG A 52 11.01 -14.18 -7.54
N ARG A 53 11.99 -13.85 -8.38
CA ARG A 53 11.76 -13.24 -9.68
C ARG A 53 10.89 -14.12 -10.58
N GLN A 54 11.14 -15.43 -10.63
CA GLN A 54 10.32 -16.37 -11.40
C GLN A 54 8.86 -16.44 -10.91
N ARG A 55 8.64 -16.43 -9.58
CA ARG A 55 7.27 -16.36 -9.02
C ARG A 55 6.56 -15.07 -9.39
N LEU A 56 7.28 -13.95 -9.39
CA LEU A 56 6.77 -12.66 -9.81
C LEU A 56 6.39 -12.67 -11.29
N GLU A 57 7.29 -13.13 -12.16
CA GLU A 57 7.04 -13.27 -13.60
C GLU A 57 5.82 -14.15 -13.86
N GLY A 58 5.63 -15.24 -13.09
CA GLY A 58 4.41 -16.05 -13.13
C GLY A 58 3.14 -15.28 -12.74
N ALA A 59 3.18 -14.46 -11.68
CA ALA A 59 2.05 -13.62 -11.22
C ALA A 59 1.67 -12.53 -12.21
N THR A 60 2.62 -12.07 -13.00
CA THR A 60 2.41 -10.98 -13.94
C THR A 60 2.35 -11.42 -15.39
N SER A 61 2.53 -12.70 -15.69
CA SER A 61 2.63 -13.26 -17.05
C SER A 61 1.43 -12.99 -17.96
N GLY A 62 0.24 -12.75 -17.39
CA GLY A 62 -0.97 -12.40 -18.13
C GLY A 62 -1.36 -10.93 -18.04
N LEU A 63 -0.51 -10.08 -17.48
CA LEU A 63 -0.82 -8.70 -17.19
C LEU A 63 0.14 -7.78 -17.97
N THR A 64 -0.37 -7.00 -18.92
CA THR A 64 0.38 -6.00 -19.72
C THR A 64 0.93 -4.89 -18.84
N GLY A 65 2.10 -4.28 -19.15
CA GLY A 65 2.71 -3.09 -18.50
C GLY A 65 4.12 -3.23 -17.93
N ALA A 66 4.75 -2.12 -17.53
CA ALA A 66 6.09 -2.11 -16.94
C ALA A 66 6.03 -2.55 -15.47
N ILE A 67 6.89 -3.51 -15.10
CA ILE A 67 6.97 -4.04 -13.74
C ILE A 67 8.31 -3.61 -13.15
N GLU A 68 8.26 -2.75 -12.15
CA GLU A 68 9.41 -2.40 -11.35
C GLU A 68 9.36 -3.20 -10.04
N ALA A 69 10.19 -4.25 -9.99
CA ALA A 69 10.50 -4.90 -8.73
C ALA A 69 11.66 -4.14 -8.10
N THR A 70 11.47 -3.50 -6.94
CA THR A 70 12.58 -2.80 -6.26
C THR A 70 13.51 -3.85 -5.61
N PRO A 71 14.70 -4.16 -6.17
CA PRO A 71 15.39 -5.41 -5.87
C PRO A 71 16.25 -5.40 -4.59
N ALA A 72 16.49 -4.24 -3.96
CA ALA A 72 17.57 -4.12 -2.98
C ALA A 72 17.16 -4.23 -1.50
N THR A 73 15.94 -3.86 -1.10
CA THR A 73 15.63 -3.61 0.34
C THR A 73 14.38 -4.29 0.88
N GLY A 74 13.61 -5.01 0.04
CA GLY A 74 12.72 -6.02 0.58
C GLY A 74 11.22 -5.88 0.33
N VAL A 75 10.83 -5.45 -0.88
CA VAL A 75 9.78 -6.07 -1.71
C VAL A 75 8.33 -5.57 -1.62
N ALA A 76 8.12 -4.40 -2.24
CA ALA A 76 6.90 -4.06 -2.97
C ALA A 76 7.12 -4.29 -4.48
N THR A 77 6.09 -4.70 -5.21
CA THR A 77 6.13 -4.61 -6.68
C THR A 77 5.28 -3.43 -7.10
N VAL A 78 5.88 -2.54 -7.88
CA VAL A 78 5.17 -1.47 -8.57
C VAL A 78 4.92 -1.93 -9.99
N ARG A 79 3.68 -1.83 -10.43
CA ARG A 79 3.35 -1.97 -11.84
C ARG A 79 2.87 -0.63 -12.35
N GLU A 80 3.49 -0.13 -13.40
CA GLU A 80 3.15 1.12 -14.06
C GLU A 80 2.63 0.84 -15.47
N PHE A 81 1.48 1.44 -15.77
CA PHE A 81 0.84 1.35 -17.09
C PHE A 81 0.64 2.76 -17.61
N GLU A 82 1.26 3.03 -18.75
CA GLU A 82 0.78 4.01 -19.71
C GLU A 82 0.17 3.20 -20.84
N ASP A 83 -1.14 2.97 -20.77
CA ASP A 83 -1.84 2.14 -21.73
C ASP A 83 -2.69 3.05 -22.63
N PRO A 84 -2.44 3.11 -23.95
CA PRO A 84 -3.30 3.83 -24.88
C PRO A 84 -4.75 3.32 -24.87
N GLU A 85 -4.99 2.06 -24.47
CA GLU A 85 -6.35 1.51 -24.28
C GLU A 85 -6.98 1.93 -22.93
N MET A 86 -6.22 2.54 -22.00
CA MET A 86 -6.78 3.29 -20.87
C MET A 86 -7.26 4.70 -21.29
N ASP A 87 -7.51 4.93 -22.58
CA ASP A 87 -8.33 6.04 -23.02
C ASP A 87 -9.76 5.84 -22.51
N LEU A 88 -10.08 6.50 -21.40
CA LEU A 88 -11.43 6.56 -20.86
C LEU A 88 -12.38 7.42 -21.72
N GLY A 89 -11.86 7.97 -22.82
CA GLY A 89 -12.56 8.82 -23.76
C GLY A 89 -12.54 10.28 -23.33
N GLU A 90 -12.61 11.16 -24.32
CA GLU A 90 -12.68 12.61 -24.14
C GLU A 90 -13.81 13.06 -23.19
N PRO A 91 -15.01 12.43 -23.13
CA PRO A 91 -16.03 12.82 -22.14
C PRO A 91 -15.57 12.67 -20.69
N VAL A 92 -14.80 11.62 -20.37
CA VAL A 92 -14.26 11.44 -19.02
C VAL A 92 -13.13 12.43 -18.77
N ALA A 93 -12.23 12.62 -19.74
CA ALA A 93 -11.13 13.57 -19.63
C ALA A 93 -11.63 15.02 -19.44
N ASP A 94 -12.63 15.46 -20.20
CA ASP A 94 -13.20 16.80 -20.05
C ASP A 94 -13.88 16.97 -18.69
N GLY A 95 -14.62 15.95 -18.24
CA GLY A 95 -15.23 15.96 -16.92
C GLY A 95 -14.22 16.03 -15.77
N VAL A 96 -13.10 15.30 -15.87
CA VAL A 96 -11.98 15.41 -14.93
C VAL A 96 -11.39 16.82 -14.96
N ARG A 97 -11.13 17.38 -16.15
CA ARG A 97 -10.66 18.77 -16.30
C ARG A 97 -11.65 19.79 -15.71
N ARG A 98 -12.96 19.53 -15.76
CA ARG A 98 -13.96 20.38 -15.07
C ARG A 98 -13.80 20.30 -13.55
N VAL A 99 -13.65 19.09 -13.00
CA VAL A 99 -13.40 18.89 -11.57
C VAL A 99 -12.12 19.62 -11.14
N GLU A 100 -11.02 19.45 -11.87
CA GLU A 100 -9.73 20.10 -11.59
C GLU A 100 -9.83 21.64 -11.63
N ARG A 101 -10.53 22.19 -12.63
CA ARG A 101 -10.77 23.65 -12.74
C ARG A 101 -11.61 24.20 -11.58
N SER A 102 -12.53 23.39 -11.07
CA SER A 102 -13.38 23.77 -9.93
C SER A 102 -12.70 23.52 -8.57
N TRP A 103 -11.56 22.84 -8.56
CA TRP A 103 -10.87 22.46 -7.34
C TRP A 103 -10.10 23.64 -6.76
N PRO A 104 -10.29 23.96 -5.46
CA PRO A 104 -9.57 25.06 -4.85
C PRO A 104 -8.06 24.79 -4.87
N ALA A 105 -7.27 25.80 -5.25
CA ALA A 105 -5.83 25.73 -5.13
C ALA A 105 -5.46 25.54 -3.64
N SER A 106 -4.82 24.43 -3.30
CA SER A 106 -4.36 24.19 -1.93
C SER A 106 -3.01 24.89 -1.73
N PRO A 107 -2.89 25.85 -0.79
CA PRO A 107 -1.65 26.61 -0.57
C PRO A 107 -0.52 25.78 0.06
N GLN A 108 -0.79 24.53 0.43
CA GLN A 108 0.15 23.61 1.10
C GLN A 108 0.83 22.63 0.12
N LEU A 109 0.52 22.73 -1.18
CA LEU A 109 1.01 21.81 -2.20
C LEU A 109 1.99 22.51 -3.14
N PRO A 110 3.00 21.79 -3.66
CA PRO A 110 3.97 22.37 -4.59
C PRO A 110 3.29 23.01 -5.83
N ASP A 111 3.92 24.08 -6.31
CA ASP A 111 3.47 25.05 -7.33
C ASP A 111 2.89 24.39 -8.64
N PRO A 112 1.83 24.96 -9.26
CA PRO A 112 0.87 24.29 -10.13
C PRO A 112 1.24 24.36 -11.62
N GLY A 113 2.50 24.07 -11.99
CA GLY A 113 2.90 23.91 -13.40
C GLY A 113 2.09 22.83 -14.15
N SER A 114 1.34 22.01 -13.43
CA SER A 114 0.30 21.10 -13.94
C SER A 114 -1.02 21.41 -13.24
N HIS A 115 -2.07 21.78 -13.98
CA HIS A 115 -3.43 21.80 -13.43
C HIS A 115 -3.74 20.44 -12.76
N GLY A 116 -4.43 20.52 -11.63
CA GLY A 116 -4.25 19.57 -10.52
C GLY A 116 -4.63 18.13 -10.81
N GLN A 117 -3.62 17.28 -11.02
CA GLN A 117 -3.72 15.85 -11.29
C GLN A 117 -4.62 15.10 -10.30
N VAL A 118 -5.89 14.86 -10.67
CA VAL A 118 -6.79 13.96 -9.95
C VAL A 118 -6.12 12.60 -9.75
N CYS A 119 -6.23 12.05 -8.54
CA CYS A 119 -5.76 10.70 -8.24
C CYS A 119 -6.87 9.87 -7.64
N CYS A 120 -7.39 8.92 -8.41
CA CYS A 120 -8.24 7.86 -7.87
C CYS A 120 -7.37 6.84 -7.15
N PHE A 121 -7.79 6.37 -5.98
CA PHE A 121 -7.10 5.29 -5.28
C PHE A 121 -8.08 4.32 -4.64
N ASP A 122 -7.62 3.09 -4.44
CA ASP A 122 -8.36 1.99 -3.84
C ASP A 122 -7.39 1.02 -3.16
N THR A 123 -7.83 0.33 -2.11
CA THR A 123 -6.97 -0.57 -1.33
C THR A 123 -7.56 -1.96 -1.13
N GLU A 124 -6.67 -2.95 -1.08
CA GLU A 124 -7.02 -4.31 -0.66
C GLU A 124 -6.45 -4.58 0.71
N THR A 125 -7.30 -5.14 1.57
CA THR A 125 -6.96 -5.41 2.97
C THR A 125 -7.09 -6.89 3.30
N THR A 126 -6.62 -7.29 4.49
CA THR A 126 -6.77 -8.68 4.97
C THR A 126 -8.10 -8.97 5.64
N GLY A 127 -9.05 -8.03 5.70
CA GLY A 127 -10.36 -8.27 6.28
C GLY A 127 -11.24 -7.04 6.42
N LEU A 128 -12.51 -7.27 6.77
CA LEU A 128 -13.53 -6.22 6.89
C LEU A 128 -13.67 -5.67 8.32
N ARG A 129 -13.09 -6.33 9.31
CA ARG A 129 -13.16 -5.92 10.73
C ARG A 129 -11.87 -5.17 11.07
N GLY A 130 -12.02 -3.88 11.40
CA GLY A 130 -10.91 -2.97 11.67
C GLY A 130 -10.08 -3.33 12.92
N GLY A 131 -8.95 -2.65 13.08
CA GLY A 131 -8.01 -2.81 14.19
C GLY A 131 -6.55 -2.89 13.72
N ALA A 132 -5.61 -2.82 14.66
CA ALA A 132 -4.16 -2.78 14.37
C ALA A 132 -3.60 -4.04 13.65
N GLY A 133 -4.35 -5.16 13.67
CA GLY A 133 -3.97 -6.40 13.00
C GLY A 133 -4.33 -6.48 11.51
N LEU A 134 -5.11 -5.52 10.99
CA LEU A 134 -5.43 -5.46 9.56
C LEU A 134 -4.20 -4.97 8.77
N TRP A 135 -3.95 -5.60 7.63
CA TRP A 135 -2.91 -5.19 6.69
C TRP A 135 -3.57 -4.57 5.47
N VAL A 136 -3.06 -3.40 5.06
CA VAL A 136 -3.29 -2.87 3.71
C VAL A 136 -2.18 -3.43 2.85
N TRP A 137 -2.50 -4.45 2.07
CA TRP A 137 -1.47 -5.23 1.37
C TRP A 137 -1.40 -4.90 -0.12
N MET A 138 -2.41 -4.21 -0.67
CA MET A 138 -2.36 -3.65 -2.00
C MET A 138 -2.96 -2.25 -2.00
N VAL A 139 -2.34 -1.35 -2.77
CA VAL A 139 -2.90 -0.03 -3.09
C VAL A 139 -2.76 0.16 -4.58
N GLY A 140 -3.84 0.56 -5.24
CA GLY A 140 -3.79 1.05 -6.61
C GLY A 140 -4.06 2.55 -6.65
N ALA A 141 -3.41 3.24 -7.58
CA ALA A 141 -3.60 4.66 -7.85
C ALA A 141 -3.71 4.88 -9.37
N LEU A 142 -4.77 5.56 -9.79
CA LEU A 142 -5.01 5.96 -11.17
C LEU A 142 -5.00 7.49 -11.24
N ARG A 143 -3.94 8.03 -11.85
CA ARG A 143 -3.68 9.47 -11.90
C ARG A 143 -3.91 10.02 -13.29
N TRP A 144 -4.62 11.15 -13.36
CA TRP A 144 -4.69 11.95 -14.56
C TRP A 144 -3.46 12.86 -14.67
N THR A 145 -2.74 12.81 -15.78
CA THR A 145 -1.53 13.64 -15.99
C THR A 145 -1.80 14.92 -16.78
N GLY A 146 -3.03 15.13 -17.24
CA GLY A 146 -3.44 16.25 -18.11
C GLY A 146 -3.74 15.81 -19.54
N ASP A 147 -3.05 14.77 -20.00
CA ASP A 147 -3.13 14.19 -21.34
C ASP A 147 -3.47 12.68 -21.32
N ARG A 148 -3.03 11.96 -20.29
CA ARG A 148 -3.21 10.51 -20.18
C ARG A 148 -3.49 10.05 -18.75
N TRP A 149 -3.88 8.79 -18.64
CA TRP A 149 -4.04 8.10 -17.37
C TRP A 149 -2.80 7.27 -17.05
N ARG A 150 -2.25 7.45 -15.86
CA ARG A 150 -1.17 6.63 -15.31
C ARG A 150 -1.72 5.76 -14.19
N LEU A 151 -1.71 4.45 -14.38
CA LEU A 151 -2.05 3.50 -13.34
C LEU A 151 -0.77 3.01 -12.68
N ARG A 152 -0.72 3.08 -11.35
CA ARG A 152 0.30 2.46 -10.51
C ARG A 152 -0.33 1.56 -9.47
N GLN A 153 0.16 0.33 -9.36
CA GLN A 153 -0.32 -0.63 -8.37
C GLN A 153 0.86 -1.16 -7.56
N TRP A 154 0.75 -1.04 -6.24
CA TRP A 154 1.68 -1.61 -5.27
C TRP A 154 1.04 -2.80 -4.58
N TRP A 155 1.75 -3.91 -4.46
CA TRP A 155 1.39 -4.93 -3.49
C TRP A 155 2.57 -5.36 -2.60
N LEU A 156 2.24 -5.65 -1.35
CA LEU A 156 3.13 -6.01 -0.28
C LEU A 156 3.46 -7.50 -0.36
N GLN A 157 4.66 -7.88 -0.80
CA GLN A 157 4.96 -9.30 -0.97
C GLN A 157 5.35 -10.02 0.33
N ARG A 158 5.69 -9.26 1.38
CA ARG A 158 6.04 -9.79 2.71
C ARG A 158 5.83 -8.70 3.78
N PRO A 159 5.49 -9.07 5.02
CA PRO A 159 5.32 -8.09 6.10
C PRO A 159 6.53 -7.17 6.32
N GLY A 160 7.76 -7.70 6.27
CA GLY A 160 8.99 -6.92 6.45
C GLY A 160 9.33 -5.94 5.31
N ALA A 161 8.45 -5.79 4.32
CA ALA A 161 8.58 -4.82 3.23
C ALA A 161 7.80 -3.52 3.50
N GLU A 162 6.98 -3.50 4.56
CA GLU A 162 5.89 -2.54 4.71
C GLU A 162 6.35 -1.08 4.71
N THR A 163 7.45 -0.75 5.40
CA THR A 163 7.98 0.62 5.42
C THR A 163 8.29 1.12 4.02
N ALA A 164 8.97 0.32 3.20
CA ALA A 164 9.31 0.67 1.81
C ALA A 164 8.07 0.72 0.90
N TYR A 165 7.10 -0.16 1.14
CA TYR A 165 5.81 -0.18 0.45
C TYR A 165 5.01 1.10 0.75
N LEU A 166 4.80 1.43 2.02
CA LEU A 166 4.04 2.60 2.44
C LEU A 166 4.72 3.91 2.05
N THR A 167 6.05 3.96 2.04
CA THR A 167 6.81 5.14 1.58
C THR A 167 6.49 5.47 0.12
N GLN A 168 6.48 4.45 -0.75
CA GLN A 168 6.18 4.65 -2.17
C GLN A 168 4.71 4.99 -2.40
N VAL A 169 3.79 4.31 -1.71
CA VAL A 169 2.36 4.62 -1.77
C VAL A 169 2.10 6.05 -1.34
N LEU A 170 2.69 6.48 -0.21
CA LEU A 170 2.48 7.83 0.28
C LEU A 170 3.03 8.88 -0.69
N ALA A 171 4.22 8.66 -1.24
CA ALA A 171 4.80 9.55 -2.24
C ALA A 171 3.88 9.69 -3.47
N GLU A 172 3.23 8.61 -3.92
CA GLU A 172 2.24 8.71 -4.99
C GLU A 172 0.99 9.49 -4.57
N LEU A 173 0.38 9.17 -3.42
CA LEU A 173 -0.85 9.84 -2.99
C LEU A 173 -0.62 11.33 -2.70
N GLN A 174 0.59 11.71 -2.31
CA GLN A 174 1.04 13.08 -2.14
C GLN A 174 1.53 13.73 -3.44
N ALA A 175 1.67 12.99 -4.55
CA ALA A 175 1.99 13.58 -5.84
C ALA A 175 0.79 14.40 -6.38
N GLY A 176 1.06 15.52 -7.06
CA GLY A 176 0.04 16.38 -7.69
C GLY A 176 -0.60 17.40 -6.75
N SER A 177 -1.50 18.24 -7.26
CA SER A 177 -2.21 19.28 -6.48
C SER A 177 -3.75 19.12 -6.46
N GLY A 178 -4.26 18.12 -7.17
CA GLY A 178 -5.70 17.82 -7.28
C GLY A 178 -6.26 16.93 -6.16
N PRO A 179 -7.57 16.62 -6.21
CA PRO A 179 -8.23 15.77 -5.23
C PRO A 179 -7.68 14.34 -5.25
N LEU A 180 -7.61 13.76 -4.05
CA LEU A 180 -7.72 12.31 -3.92
C LEU A 180 -9.18 11.91 -4.13
N VAL A 181 -9.41 10.84 -4.87
CA VAL A 181 -10.75 10.29 -5.17
C VAL A 181 -10.79 8.84 -4.74
N SER A 182 -11.82 8.42 -4.01
CA SER A 182 -12.04 7.01 -3.70
C SER A 182 -13.53 6.69 -3.56
N PHE A 183 -13.86 5.44 -3.29
CA PHE A 183 -15.22 5.01 -2.97
C PHE A 183 -15.26 4.40 -1.58
N ASN A 184 -15.90 5.06 -0.62
CA ASN A 184 -15.89 4.72 0.80
C ASN A 184 -14.52 4.86 1.50
N GLY A 185 -13.53 5.47 0.88
CA GLY A 185 -12.18 5.51 1.45
C GLY A 185 -11.97 6.50 2.58
N LYS A 186 -12.89 7.45 2.81
CA LYS A 186 -12.84 8.27 4.04
C LYS A 186 -13.11 7.44 5.28
N SER A 187 -13.98 6.44 5.16
CA SER A 187 -14.38 5.57 6.27
C SER A 187 -13.64 4.25 6.30
N TYR A 188 -12.97 3.87 5.21
CA TYR A 188 -12.29 2.59 5.09
C TYR A 188 -10.81 2.73 4.76
N ASP A 189 -10.44 3.10 3.53
CA ASP A 189 -9.05 3.05 3.07
C ASP A 189 -8.10 3.96 3.88
N LEU A 190 -8.43 5.25 4.03
CA LEU A 190 -7.55 6.21 4.71
C LEU A 190 -7.36 5.90 6.20
N PRO A 191 -8.41 5.56 6.99
CA PRO A 191 -8.21 5.14 8.38
C PRO A 191 -7.28 3.93 8.54
N HIS A 192 -7.39 2.94 7.65
CA HIS A 192 -6.53 1.76 7.71
C HIS A 192 -5.09 2.08 7.28
N LEU A 193 -4.90 2.82 6.18
CA LEU A 193 -3.57 3.32 5.78
C LEU A 193 -2.93 4.17 6.89
N GLY A 194 -3.69 5.08 7.49
CA GLY A 194 -3.24 5.91 8.62
C GLY A 194 -2.80 5.08 9.82
N THR A 195 -3.55 4.01 10.15
CA THR A 195 -3.15 3.07 11.22
C THR A 195 -1.83 2.38 10.88
N ARG A 196 -1.64 1.90 9.64
CA ARG A 196 -0.37 1.27 9.22
C ARG A 196 0.81 2.24 9.28
N LEU A 197 0.60 3.47 8.84
CA LEU A 197 1.61 4.53 8.87
C LEU A 197 1.98 4.94 10.30
N ALA A 198 1.00 5.08 11.19
CA ALA A 198 1.25 5.38 12.59
C ALA A 198 2.06 4.27 13.30
N LEU A 199 1.80 2.99 12.99
CA LEU A 199 2.60 1.87 13.50
C LEU A 199 4.07 1.90 13.04
N GLN A 200 4.36 2.60 11.95
CA GLN A 200 5.72 2.82 11.44
C GLN A 200 6.34 4.12 11.98
N GLY A 201 5.64 4.84 12.87
CA GLY A 201 6.10 6.10 13.49
C GLY A 201 5.85 7.36 12.66
N TRP A 202 4.91 7.33 11.71
CA TRP A 202 4.63 8.47 10.82
C TRP A 202 3.41 9.23 11.35
N ASP A 203 3.62 10.48 11.78
CA ASP A 203 2.55 11.34 12.29
C ASP A 203 1.79 12.03 11.15
N ASN A 204 0.47 11.81 11.11
CA ASN A 204 -0.48 12.43 10.17
C ASN A 204 -0.02 12.55 8.69
N PRO A 205 0.48 11.48 8.05
CA PRO A 205 1.04 11.56 6.70
C PRO A 205 -0.01 11.69 5.59
N VAL A 206 -1.26 11.29 5.84
CA VAL A 206 -2.32 11.36 4.82
C VAL A 206 -2.65 12.84 4.60
N PRO A 207 -2.46 13.38 3.38
CA PRO A 207 -2.42 14.82 3.17
C PRO A 207 -3.73 15.49 3.58
N SER A 208 -3.65 16.71 4.09
CA SER A 208 -4.77 17.65 4.35
C SER A 208 -5.55 18.07 3.09
N ARG A 209 -5.33 17.37 1.97
CA ARG A 209 -6.05 17.56 0.72
C ARG A 209 -7.52 17.26 0.94
N GLU A 210 -8.37 18.07 0.32
CA GLU A 210 -9.76 17.68 0.19
C GLU A 210 -9.85 16.32 -0.54
N HIS A 211 -10.56 15.39 0.07
CA HIS A 211 -10.76 14.03 -0.45
C HIS A 211 -12.19 13.92 -0.96
N LEU A 212 -12.34 13.57 -2.24
CA LEU A 212 -13.62 13.28 -2.86
C LEU A 212 -13.96 11.80 -2.70
N ASP A 213 -14.82 11.52 -1.73
CA ASP A 213 -15.38 10.17 -1.56
C ASP A 213 -16.70 10.07 -2.35
N LEU A 214 -16.66 9.31 -3.44
CA LEU A 214 -17.77 9.15 -4.38
C LEU A 214 -18.98 8.48 -3.73
N LEU A 215 -18.80 7.67 -2.67
CA LEU A 215 -19.93 7.05 -1.97
C LEU A 215 -20.84 8.10 -1.33
N HIS A 216 -20.27 9.18 -0.78
CA HIS A 216 -21.06 10.25 -0.19
C HIS A 216 -21.84 11.03 -1.26
N LEU A 217 -21.24 11.29 -2.42
CA LEU A 217 -21.93 11.91 -3.55
C LEU A 217 -23.06 11.02 -4.07
N LEU A 218 -22.78 9.73 -4.25
CA LEU A 218 -23.74 8.73 -4.71
C LEU A 218 -24.95 8.60 -3.77
N ARG A 219 -24.71 8.49 -2.45
CA ARG A 219 -25.77 8.41 -1.43
C ARG A 219 -26.64 9.67 -1.41
N ARG A 220 -26.05 10.85 -1.59
CA ARG A 220 -26.81 12.11 -1.67
C ARG A 220 -27.77 12.13 -2.86
N ARG A 221 -27.32 11.65 -4.02
CA ARG A 221 -28.12 11.66 -5.26
C ARG A 221 -29.14 10.53 -5.33
N HIS A 222 -28.76 9.34 -4.90
CA HIS A 222 -29.50 8.11 -5.22
C HIS A 222 -29.84 7.22 -4.02
N GLY A 223 -29.40 7.58 -2.82
CA GLY A 223 -29.54 6.73 -1.63
C GLY A 223 -31.00 6.46 -1.19
N ARG A 224 -31.97 7.23 -1.71
CA ARG A 224 -33.41 7.02 -1.47
C ARG A 224 -34.08 6.12 -2.50
N GLU A 225 -33.51 6.01 -3.69
CA GLU A 225 -34.15 5.38 -4.86
C GLU A 225 -33.53 4.02 -5.21
N TRP A 226 -32.25 3.85 -4.91
CA TRP A 226 -31.51 2.65 -5.29
C TRP A 226 -31.56 1.57 -4.21
N PRO A 227 -31.43 0.28 -4.58
CA PRO A 227 -31.44 -0.83 -3.63
C PRO A 227 -30.24 -0.78 -2.66
N ASP A 228 -29.09 -0.31 -3.15
CA ASP A 228 -27.92 0.01 -2.35
C ASP A 228 -27.04 1.03 -3.09
N CYS A 229 -26.02 1.54 -2.40
CA CYS A 229 -25.01 2.44 -2.97
C CYS A 229 -23.64 1.77 -3.05
N ARG A 230 -23.56 0.47 -3.39
CA ARG A 230 -22.28 -0.21 -3.65
C ARG A 230 -21.74 0.22 -5.01
N LEU A 231 -20.41 0.14 -5.19
CA LEU A 231 -19.76 0.50 -6.45
C LEU A 231 -20.37 -0.26 -7.64
N ARG A 232 -20.59 -1.57 -7.49
CA ARG A 232 -21.24 -2.41 -8.51
C ARG A 232 -22.62 -1.91 -8.94
N THR A 233 -23.41 -1.38 -8.01
CA THR A 233 -24.73 -0.80 -8.33
C THR A 233 -24.58 0.50 -9.12
N ALA A 234 -23.61 1.34 -8.75
CA ALA A 234 -23.28 2.55 -9.51
C ALA A 234 -22.77 2.24 -10.92
N GLU A 235 -21.90 1.25 -11.07
CA GLU A 235 -21.42 0.78 -12.37
C GLU A 235 -22.55 0.34 -13.28
N SER A 236 -23.45 -0.50 -12.76
CA SER A 236 -24.57 -0.99 -13.56
C SER A 236 -25.55 0.11 -13.94
N ARG A 237 -25.83 1.05 -13.03
CA ARG A 237 -26.87 2.08 -13.24
C ARG A 237 -26.38 3.31 -13.99
N LEU A 238 -25.13 3.72 -13.80
CA LEU A 238 -24.58 4.95 -14.39
C LEU A 238 -23.64 4.67 -15.56
N LEU A 239 -22.93 3.55 -15.56
CA LEU A 239 -21.95 3.22 -16.61
C LEU A 239 -22.44 2.12 -17.55
N GLY A 240 -23.58 1.48 -17.26
CA GLY A 240 -24.06 0.32 -18.00
C GLY A 240 -23.15 -0.91 -17.89
N LEU A 241 -22.18 -0.90 -16.97
CA LEU A 241 -21.20 -1.97 -16.82
C LEU A 241 -21.79 -3.14 -16.02
N ARG A 242 -21.62 -4.35 -16.54
CA ARG A 242 -21.98 -5.59 -15.85
C ARG A 242 -20.73 -6.44 -15.66
N ARG A 243 -20.25 -6.53 -14.41
CA ARG A 243 -19.15 -7.42 -14.07
C ARG A 243 -19.57 -8.89 -14.24
N ILE A 244 -18.87 -9.61 -15.10
CA ILE A 244 -18.93 -11.07 -15.27
C ILE A 244 -17.75 -11.63 -14.48
N ASP A 245 -17.96 -12.65 -13.65
CA ASP A 245 -16.92 -13.30 -12.83
C ASP A 245 -16.18 -12.38 -11.85
N ASP A 246 -16.94 -11.57 -11.09
CA ASP A 246 -16.38 -10.69 -10.06
C ASP A 246 -15.71 -11.48 -8.93
N LEU A 247 -14.51 -11.07 -8.55
CA LEU A 247 -13.77 -11.69 -7.45
C LEU A 247 -14.58 -11.49 -6.15
N PRO A 248 -14.99 -12.56 -5.44
CA PRO A 248 -15.65 -12.40 -4.15
C PRO A 248 -14.76 -11.61 -3.19
N GLY A 249 -15.32 -10.69 -2.39
CA GLY A 249 -14.53 -9.84 -1.48
C GLY A 249 -13.68 -10.59 -0.44
N SER A 250 -13.94 -11.87 -0.20
CA SER A 250 -13.10 -12.74 0.64
C SER A 250 -11.87 -13.33 -0.07
N GLU A 251 -11.87 -13.35 -1.41
CA GLU A 251 -10.81 -13.95 -2.22
C GLU A 251 -9.57 -13.06 -2.32
N ALA A 252 -9.69 -11.73 -2.18
CA ALA A 252 -8.54 -10.83 -2.10
C ALA A 252 -7.66 -11.11 -0.85
N PRO A 253 -8.19 -11.11 0.39
CA PRO A 253 -7.43 -11.54 1.57
C PRO A 253 -6.85 -12.96 1.47
N ARG A 254 -7.60 -13.89 0.86
CA ARG A 254 -7.15 -15.27 0.65
C ARG A 254 -5.97 -15.33 -0.30
N SER A 255 -6.03 -14.60 -1.41
CA SER A 255 -4.96 -14.54 -2.41
C SER A 255 -3.65 -14.06 -1.80
N TRP A 256 -3.69 -13.07 -0.91
CA TRP A 256 -2.48 -12.62 -0.22
C TRP A 256 -1.93 -13.66 0.76
N ARG A 257 -2.79 -14.34 1.52
CA ARG A 257 -2.36 -15.44 2.40
C ARG A 257 -1.73 -16.58 1.62
N ASP A 258 -2.35 -17.00 0.53
CA ASP A 258 -1.84 -18.08 -0.34
C ASP A 258 -0.52 -17.67 -1.00
N TRP A 259 -0.34 -16.38 -1.33
CA TRP A 259 0.94 -15.84 -1.75
C TRP A 259 2.01 -15.94 -0.66
N LEU A 260 1.70 -15.52 0.57
CA LEU A 260 2.66 -15.58 1.67
C LEU A 260 3.06 -17.02 2.04
N GLN A 261 2.11 -17.95 1.98
CA GLN A 261 2.32 -19.33 2.38
C GLN A 261 2.95 -20.18 1.26
N TYR A 262 2.42 -20.08 0.05
CA TYR A 262 2.77 -20.98 -1.06
C TYR A 262 3.45 -20.25 -2.23
N GLY A 263 3.46 -18.92 -2.24
CA GLY A 263 3.97 -18.14 -3.37
C GLY A 263 3.10 -18.25 -4.62
N HIS A 264 1.80 -18.56 -4.47
CA HIS A 264 0.92 -18.83 -5.59
C HIS A 264 0.54 -17.53 -6.35
N PRO A 265 0.87 -17.42 -7.65
CA PRO A 265 0.76 -16.17 -8.39
C PRO A 265 -0.65 -15.80 -8.87
N ARG A 266 -1.52 -16.78 -9.18
CA ARG A 266 -2.75 -16.50 -9.95
C ARG A 266 -3.78 -15.64 -9.21
N GLY A 267 -3.91 -15.81 -7.90
CA GLY A 267 -4.86 -15.01 -7.10
C GLY A 267 -4.51 -13.53 -7.11
N ILE A 268 -3.21 -13.21 -7.03
CA ILE A 268 -2.71 -11.83 -7.06
C ILE A 268 -3.04 -11.15 -8.39
N ALA A 269 -2.92 -11.87 -9.51
CA ALA A 269 -3.27 -11.32 -10.83
C ALA A 269 -4.74 -10.92 -10.93
N GLN A 270 -5.64 -11.72 -10.37
CA GLN A 270 -7.08 -11.44 -10.35
C GLN A 270 -7.41 -10.23 -9.48
N VAL A 271 -6.78 -10.12 -8.31
CA VAL A 271 -6.95 -8.96 -7.43
C VAL A 271 -6.44 -7.69 -8.10
N LEU A 272 -5.27 -7.73 -8.75
CA LEU A 272 -4.74 -6.59 -9.50
C LEU A 272 -5.69 -6.15 -10.62
N ALA A 273 -6.29 -7.09 -11.34
CA ALA A 273 -7.27 -6.80 -12.38
C ALA A 273 -8.57 -6.19 -11.80
N HIS A 274 -9.05 -6.71 -10.66
CA HIS A 274 -10.21 -6.18 -9.95
C HIS A 274 -9.98 -4.73 -9.49
N ASN A 275 -8.90 -4.47 -8.75
CA ASN A 275 -8.56 -3.14 -8.30
C ASN A 275 -8.35 -2.15 -9.47
N ARG A 276 -7.75 -2.60 -10.59
CA ARG A 276 -7.67 -1.79 -11.82
C ARG A 276 -9.07 -1.41 -12.31
N GLN A 277 -10.00 -2.36 -12.38
CA GLN A 277 -11.37 -2.11 -12.80
C GLN A 277 -12.07 -1.12 -11.85
N ASP A 278 -11.92 -1.28 -10.54
CA ASP A 278 -12.47 -0.37 -9.53
C ASP A 278 -11.99 1.07 -9.76
N LEU A 279 -10.68 1.26 -9.92
CA LEU A 279 -10.09 2.57 -10.21
C LEU A 279 -10.60 3.19 -11.51
N LEU A 280 -10.73 2.41 -12.58
CA LEU A 280 -11.28 2.88 -13.85
C LEU A 280 -12.76 3.27 -13.68
N SER A 281 -13.52 2.56 -12.86
CA SER A 281 -14.90 2.93 -12.51
C SER A 281 -14.96 4.22 -11.71
N LEU A 282 -14.03 4.46 -10.77
CA LEU A 282 -13.95 5.74 -10.06
C LEU A 282 -13.72 6.91 -11.02
N ALA A 283 -12.78 6.77 -11.94
CA ALA A 283 -12.47 7.81 -12.92
C ALA A 283 -13.68 8.12 -13.82
N ARG A 284 -14.43 7.09 -14.25
CA ARG A 284 -15.66 7.26 -15.04
C ARG A 284 -16.82 7.87 -14.24
N LEU A 285 -16.97 7.50 -12.97
CA LEU A 285 -18.04 7.99 -12.09
C LEU A 285 -17.82 9.43 -11.62
N LEU A 286 -16.56 9.83 -11.43
CA LEU A 286 -16.19 11.14 -10.92
C LEU A 286 -16.92 12.30 -11.63
N PRO A 287 -16.87 12.45 -12.96
CA PRO A 287 -17.56 13.55 -13.62
C PRO A 287 -19.08 13.46 -13.50
N LEU A 288 -19.65 12.25 -13.58
CA LEU A 288 -21.10 12.02 -13.46
C LEU A 288 -21.66 12.38 -12.07
N LEU A 289 -20.83 12.26 -11.03
CA LEU A 289 -21.23 12.51 -9.64
C LEU A 289 -20.82 13.90 -9.14
N SER A 290 -19.87 14.56 -9.82
CA SER A 290 -19.38 15.89 -9.48
C SER A 290 -20.09 17.01 -10.24
N ASP A 291 -20.70 16.74 -11.40
CA ASP A 291 -21.49 17.73 -12.14
C ASP A 291 -22.78 18.06 -11.37
N LYS A 292 -22.98 19.34 -11.00
CA LYS A 292 -24.08 19.83 -10.16
C LYS A 292 -25.47 19.51 -10.70
#